data_AF-G5GMA7-F1
#
_entry.id   AF-G5GMA7-F1
#
_cell.length_a   1.000
_cell.length_b   1.000
_cell.length_c   1.000
_cell.angle_alpha   90.00
_cell.angle_beta   90.00
_cell.angle_gamma   90.00
#
_symmetry.space_group_name_H-M   'P 1'
#
loop_
_entity.id
_entity.type
_entity.pdbx_description
1 polymer ?
#
loop_
_entity_poly.entity_id
_entity_poly.type
_entity_poly.pdbx_seq_one_letter_code
_entity_poly.pdbx_strand_id
1 'polypeptide(L)'
;MASLNEFGLQSTAIEEWIPWGGIVRPSVMKQKNGSMFSIITYHPYTTDLSTTLPLWEFRRGWVIWNEHQHCADMPGQDYLILGWNPFYATGRTYVENALRPKISINETVDYFEKEVHSFLADFQKITSARLLEYQEIMDVLSFSLSMGDDRQELPDCPLYMDALLSQDIDFQFGGNDIFINGKRVCAVSLLAPYELDEVYSRLEHMTYRHTRRLLLFNEKEAKRDFLKYTGKWFPTRSVLRRMATDDIISSYNGYYTDTFLFHLDQANDEPFRAFFTDVLDRAYLPYIVEEYNLKKVFWGNLPGLYLANADPPITGFQDLAEFLHAHIEVQKENEDVLEKAENSLIDVNVEVQEDIEDHAYEGVNA
;
A
#
# COMPACT_ATOMS: atom_id res chain seq x y z
N MET A 1 19.98 -6.70 -7.12
CA MET A 1 19.70 -5.44 -7.85
C MET A 1 19.64 -5.83 -9.31
N ALA A 2 18.45 -6.15 -9.82
CA ALA A 2 18.27 -6.21 -11.27
C ALA A 2 18.02 -4.76 -11.70
N SER A 3 19.01 -4.16 -12.36
CA SER A 3 18.83 -2.83 -12.94
C SER A 3 18.00 -2.95 -14.21
N LEU A 4 17.18 -1.95 -14.51
CA LEU A 4 16.39 -1.81 -15.74
C LEU A 4 17.17 -2.03 -17.04
N ASN A 5 18.51 -1.94 -16.99
CA ASN A 5 19.39 -2.22 -18.12
C ASN A 5 19.53 -3.73 -18.46
N GLU A 6 19.11 -4.65 -17.58
CA GLU A 6 19.24 -6.09 -17.83
C GLU A 6 18.28 -6.63 -18.91
N PHE A 7 17.26 -5.85 -19.31
CA PHE A 7 16.25 -6.27 -20.28
C PHE A 7 16.41 -5.71 -21.69
N GLY A 8 17.40 -4.86 -21.96
CA GLY A 8 17.69 -4.39 -23.33
C GLY A 8 16.55 -3.64 -24.03
N LEU A 9 15.64 -3.04 -23.27
CA LEU A 9 14.41 -2.41 -23.78
C LEU A 9 14.70 -1.09 -24.52
N GLN A 10 14.02 -0.85 -25.65
CA GLN A 10 14.01 0.47 -26.27
C GLN A 10 13.05 1.35 -25.47
N SER A 11 13.49 2.54 -25.06
CA SER A 11 12.77 3.41 -24.12
C SER A 11 11.43 3.98 -24.64
N THR A 12 10.94 3.56 -25.79
CA THR A 12 9.80 4.17 -26.51
C THR A 12 8.56 3.28 -26.61
N ALA A 13 8.68 1.96 -26.42
CA ALA A 13 7.55 1.03 -26.55
C ALA A 13 6.95 0.74 -25.16
N ILE A 14 5.82 1.37 -24.83
CA ILE A 14 5.17 1.27 -23.51
C ILE A 14 4.75 -0.17 -23.17
N GLU A 15 4.35 -0.93 -24.18
CA GLU A 15 3.97 -2.33 -24.08
C GLU A 15 5.11 -3.19 -23.53
N GLU A 16 6.38 -2.80 -23.72
CA GLU A 16 7.53 -3.51 -23.14
C GLU A 16 7.59 -3.36 -21.61
N TRP A 17 7.07 -2.25 -21.07
CA TRP A 17 7.08 -1.94 -19.65
C TRP A 17 5.88 -2.54 -18.91
N ILE A 18 4.75 -2.69 -19.61
CA ILE A 18 3.53 -3.27 -19.05
C ILE A 18 3.68 -4.80 -19.03
N PRO A 19 3.56 -5.48 -17.87
CA PRO A 19 3.81 -6.92 -17.79
C PRO A 19 2.57 -7.77 -18.13
N TRP A 20 1.43 -7.15 -18.46
CA TRP A 20 0.14 -7.83 -18.65
C TRP A 20 0.17 -8.75 -19.88
N GLY A 21 0.20 -10.06 -19.67
CA GLY A 21 0.33 -11.03 -20.76
C GLY A 21 -1.03 -11.46 -21.30
N GLY A 22 -1.88 -12.04 -20.46
CA GLY A 22 -3.17 -12.56 -20.88
C GLY A 22 -4.02 -13.12 -19.74
N ILE A 23 -5.33 -13.20 -19.97
CA ILE A 23 -6.31 -13.77 -19.03
C ILE A 23 -6.38 -15.28 -19.27
N VAL A 24 -5.78 -16.07 -18.38
CA VAL A 24 -5.60 -17.54 -18.55
C VAL A 24 -6.66 -18.38 -17.85
N ARG A 25 -7.43 -17.73 -16.97
CA ARG A 25 -8.66 -18.18 -16.32
C ARG A 25 -9.58 -16.95 -16.25
N PRO A 26 -10.91 -17.09 -16.15
CA PRO A 26 -11.85 -15.96 -16.14
C PRO A 26 -11.40 -14.76 -15.30
N SER A 27 -10.84 -15.03 -14.13
CA SER A 27 -10.43 -14.04 -13.13
C SER A 27 -8.92 -13.84 -12.96
N VAL A 28 -8.08 -14.57 -13.70
CA VAL A 28 -6.62 -14.59 -13.50
C VAL A 28 -5.88 -13.98 -14.69
N MET A 29 -5.27 -12.82 -14.46
CA MET A 29 -4.30 -12.22 -15.38
C MET A 29 -2.92 -12.81 -15.12
N LYS A 30 -2.36 -13.50 -16.13
CA LYS A 30 -0.97 -13.96 -16.12
C LYS A 30 -0.08 -12.95 -16.83
N GLN A 31 1.02 -12.59 -16.18
CA GLN A 31 2.01 -11.67 -16.70
C GLN A 31 3.08 -12.35 -17.56
N LYS A 32 3.76 -11.55 -18.39
CA LYS A 32 4.90 -11.97 -19.22
C LYS A 32 6.04 -12.59 -18.41
N ASN A 33 6.27 -12.10 -17.19
CA ASN A 33 7.29 -12.63 -16.26
C ASN A 33 6.84 -13.91 -15.52
N GLY A 34 5.63 -14.41 -15.77
CA GLY A 34 5.08 -15.61 -15.14
C GLY A 34 4.41 -15.39 -13.78
N SER A 35 4.44 -14.18 -13.23
CA SER A 35 3.60 -13.79 -12.09
C SER A 35 2.14 -13.64 -12.52
N MET A 36 1.24 -13.52 -11.55
CA MET A 36 -0.20 -13.48 -11.80
C MET A 36 -0.91 -12.59 -10.79
N PHE A 37 -2.07 -12.04 -11.17
CA PHE A 37 -2.94 -11.34 -10.24
C PHE A 37 -4.42 -11.57 -10.57
N SER A 38 -5.27 -11.35 -9.57
CA SER A 38 -6.73 -11.30 -9.70
C SER A 38 -7.26 -10.04 -9.03
N ILE A 39 -8.41 -9.54 -9.49
CA ILE A 39 -9.03 -8.31 -9.00
C ILE A 39 -10.36 -8.63 -8.32
N ILE A 40 -10.51 -8.19 -7.08
CA ILE A 40 -11.75 -8.29 -6.31
C ILE A 40 -12.33 -6.88 -6.20
N THR A 41 -13.56 -6.67 -6.63
CA THR A 41 -14.30 -5.44 -6.29
C THR A 41 -15.02 -5.64 -4.96
N TYR A 42 -15.06 -4.59 -4.14
CA TYR A 42 -15.71 -4.65 -2.84
C TYR A 42 -16.29 -3.30 -2.44
N HIS A 43 -17.17 -3.30 -1.43
CA HIS A 43 -17.70 -2.06 -0.86
C HIS A 43 -16.88 -1.68 0.38
N PRO A 44 -16.46 -0.41 0.54
CA PRO A 44 -15.96 0.09 1.81
C PRO A 44 -16.92 -0.28 2.94
N TYR A 45 -16.36 -0.61 4.10
CA TYR A 45 -17.13 -1.14 5.22
C TYR A 45 -16.65 -0.54 6.54
N THR A 46 -17.49 -0.61 7.55
CA THR A 46 -17.19 -0.20 8.92
C THR A 46 -16.91 -1.43 9.77
N THR A 47 -15.92 -1.37 10.65
CA THR A 47 -15.55 -2.47 11.54
C THR A 47 -15.09 -1.95 12.90
N ASP A 48 -15.46 -2.65 13.97
CA ASP A 48 -14.94 -2.49 15.32
C ASP A 48 -13.78 -3.47 15.62
N LEU A 49 -13.28 -4.15 14.58
CA LEU A 49 -12.28 -5.22 14.65
C LEU A 49 -12.71 -6.46 15.44
N SER A 50 -13.99 -6.61 15.78
CA SER A 50 -14.52 -7.84 16.41
C SER A 50 -14.60 -9.02 15.44
N THR A 51 -14.83 -8.72 14.16
CA THR A 51 -14.88 -9.69 13.06
C THR A 51 -13.85 -9.29 12.01
N THR A 52 -12.74 -10.01 11.98
CA THR A 52 -11.61 -9.74 11.08
C THR A 52 -11.38 -10.86 10.08
N LEU A 53 -10.60 -10.57 9.04
CA LEU A 53 -10.09 -11.60 8.14
C LEU A 53 -9.20 -12.56 8.95
N PRO A 54 -9.30 -13.89 8.72
CA PRO A 54 -8.31 -14.79 9.28
C PRO A 54 -6.91 -14.36 8.81
N LEU A 55 -5.89 -14.57 9.65
CA LEU A 55 -4.53 -14.18 9.29
C LEU A 55 -4.05 -15.01 8.08
N TRP A 56 -3.82 -14.32 6.96
CA TRP A 56 -3.18 -14.91 5.79
C TRP A 56 -1.66 -14.79 5.91
N GLU A 57 -0.96 -15.93 5.96
CA GLU A 57 0.50 -16.01 6.14
C GLU A 57 1.27 -15.65 4.85
N PHE A 58 0.99 -14.47 4.31
CA PHE A 58 1.68 -13.93 3.15
C PHE A 58 3.18 -13.81 3.40
N ARG A 59 3.93 -13.88 2.31
CA ARG A 59 5.39 -13.90 2.29
C ARG A 59 5.91 -13.28 1.01
N ARG A 60 7.23 -13.04 0.95
CA ARG A 60 7.85 -12.39 -0.20
C ARG A 60 7.42 -13.01 -1.54
N GLY A 61 7.02 -12.12 -2.45
CA GLY A 61 6.46 -12.46 -3.76
C GLY A 61 4.93 -12.35 -3.82
N TRP A 62 4.25 -12.32 -2.68
CA TRP A 62 2.86 -11.85 -2.61
C TRP A 62 2.81 -10.34 -2.49
N VAL A 63 1.82 -9.74 -3.14
CA VAL A 63 1.58 -8.31 -3.16
C VAL A 63 0.10 -8.05 -3.17
N ILE A 64 -0.32 -7.01 -2.47
CA ILE A 64 -1.69 -6.52 -2.55
C ILE A 64 -1.69 -5.05 -2.94
N TRP A 65 -2.65 -4.68 -3.78
CA TRP A 65 -3.01 -3.29 -4.03
C TRP A 65 -4.45 -3.07 -3.57
N ASN A 66 -4.68 -1.99 -2.85
CA ASN A 66 -6.00 -1.43 -2.64
C ASN A 66 -6.09 -0.20 -3.55
N GLU A 67 -7.00 -0.24 -4.52
CA GLU A 67 -7.13 0.77 -5.53
C GLU A 67 -8.55 1.34 -5.52
N HIS A 68 -8.64 2.64 -5.28
CA HIS A 68 -9.87 3.41 -5.43
C HIS A 68 -9.80 4.19 -6.73
N GLN A 69 -10.75 3.90 -7.62
CA GLN A 69 -10.91 4.58 -8.89
C GLN A 69 -12.12 5.49 -8.82
N HIS A 70 -11.92 6.78 -9.09
CA HIS A 70 -12.98 7.77 -9.02
C HIS A 70 -13.03 8.57 -10.32
N CYS A 71 -14.18 8.53 -10.99
CA CYS A 71 -14.46 9.37 -12.13
C CYS A 71 -15.24 10.60 -11.64
N ALA A 72 -14.90 11.78 -12.16
CA ALA A 72 -15.56 13.02 -11.77
C ALA A 72 -17.08 12.89 -11.79
N ASP A 73 -17.72 13.34 -10.70
CA ASP A 73 -19.17 13.38 -10.51
C ASP A 73 -19.88 12.00 -10.52
N MET A 74 -19.12 10.91 -10.41
CA MET A 74 -19.63 9.54 -10.29
C MET A 74 -19.19 8.93 -8.96
N PRO A 75 -19.92 7.96 -8.39
CA PRO A 75 -19.44 7.23 -7.22
C PRO A 75 -18.13 6.50 -7.53
N GLY A 76 -17.14 6.64 -6.64
CA GLY A 76 -15.90 5.88 -6.71
C GLY A 76 -16.12 4.38 -6.49
N GLN A 77 -15.19 3.58 -6.98
CA GLN A 77 -15.22 2.12 -6.85
C GLN A 77 -13.89 1.60 -6.29
N ASP A 78 -14.00 0.67 -5.35
CA ASP A 78 -12.84 0.06 -4.69
C ASP A 78 -12.54 -1.35 -5.19
N TYR A 79 -11.24 -1.60 -5.32
CA TYR A 79 -10.67 -2.84 -5.80
C TYR A 79 -9.53 -3.31 -4.90
N LEU A 80 -9.56 -4.58 -4.55
CA LEU A 80 -8.45 -5.29 -3.91
C LEU A 80 -7.83 -6.22 -4.94
N ILE A 81 -6.56 -6.00 -5.26
CA ILE A 81 -5.83 -6.75 -6.27
C ILE A 81 -4.81 -7.63 -5.56
N LEU A 82 -4.99 -8.94 -5.68
CA LEU A 82 -4.07 -9.95 -5.14
C LEU A 82 -3.07 -10.33 -6.22
N GLY A 83 -1.78 -10.10 -5.99
CA GLY A 83 -0.70 -10.49 -6.90
C GLY A 83 0.24 -11.52 -6.28
N TRP A 84 0.73 -12.43 -7.10
CA TRP A 84 1.70 -13.43 -6.71
C TRP A 84 2.76 -13.66 -7.79
N ASN A 85 4.02 -13.48 -7.41
CA ASN A 85 5.20 -13.87 -8.17
C ASN A 85 5.77 -15.19 -7.63
N PRO A 86 5.57 -16.33 -8.32
CA PRO A 86 6.10 -17.62 -7.90
C PRO A 86 7.64 -17.68 -8.01
N PHE A 87 8.30 -18.16 -6.96
CA PHE A 87 9.76 -18.34 -6.94
C PHE A 87 10.15 -19.76 -7.36
N TYR A 88 10.75 -19.85 -8.55
CA TYR A 88 11.26 -21.09 -9.12
C TYR A 88 12.75 -21.25 -8.77
N ALA A 89 13.08 -22.27 -7.98
CA ALA A 89 14.46 -22.61 -7.66
C ALA A 89 15.00 -23.73 -8.56
N THR A 90 16.22 -23.56 -9.04
CA THR A 90 16.89 -24.54 -9.91
C THR A 90 16.93 -25.93 -9.25
N GLY A 91 16.47 -26.94 -9.99
CA GLY A 91 16.46 -28.34 -9.53
C GLY A 91 15.30 -28.69 -8.60
N ARG A 92 14.39 -27.76 -8.29
CA ARG A 92 13.16 -28.04 -7.53
C ARG A 92 11.97 -28.19 -8.48
N THR A 93 11.08 -29.11 -8.12
CA THR A 93 9.81 -29.34 -8.82
C THR A 93 8.63 -28.58 -8.20
N TYR A 94 8.89 -27.81 -7.14
CA TYR A 94 7.89 -27.05 -6.40
C TYR A 94 8.31 -25.58 -6.22
N VAL A 95 7.32 -24.71 -6.04
CA VAL A 95 7.49 -23.28 -5.80
C VAL A 95 7.80 -23.00 -4.33
N GLU A 96 8.75 -22.09 -4.06
CA GLU A 96 9.26 -21.85 -2.69
C GLU A 96 8.35 -20.99 -1.82
N ASN A 97 7.64 -20.04 -2.43
CA ASN A 97 6.90 -18.98 -1.75
C ASN A 97 5.38 -19.10 -1.89
N ALA A 98 4.87 -20.30 -2.19
CA ALA A 98 3.46 -20.60 -2.02
C ALA A 98 3.07 -20.53 -0.53
N LEU A 99 1.82 -20.16 -0.22
CA LEU A 99 1.30 -20.15 1.14
C LEU A 99 1.15 -21.58 1.68
N ARG A 100 0.81 -22.52 0.79
CA ARG A 100 0.73 -23.96 1.07
C ARG A 100 2.02 -24.69 0.66
N PRO A 101 2.41 -25.77 1.35
CA PRO A 101 3.65 -26.48 1.05
C PRO A 101 3.56 -27.31 -0.25
N LYS A 102 4.70 -27.44 -0.94
CA LYS A 102 4.93 -28.38 -2.06
C LYS A 102 4.02 -28.20 -3.29
N ILE A 103 3.66 -26.97 -3.63
CA ILE A 103 2.93 -26.67 -4.86
C ILE A 103 3.83 -26.90 -6.08
N SER A 104 3.39 -27.73 -7.02
CA SER A 104 4.12 -28.04 -8.25
C SER A 104 4.29 -26.79 -9.13
N ILE A 105 5.44 -26.66 -9.78
CA ILE A 105 5.70 -25.56 -10.74
C ILE A 105 4.71 -25.54 -11.93
N ASN A 106 4.09 -26.68 -12.23
CA ASN A 106 3.12 -26.81 -13.33
C ASN A 106 1.68 -26.49 -12.89
N GLU A 107 1.42 -26.35 -11.59
CA GLU A 107 0.08 -26.16 -11.01
C GLU A 107 -0.11 -24.73 -10.47
N THR A 108 0.78 -23.80 -10.82
CA THR A 108 0.82 -22.46 -10.20
C THR A 108 -0.44 -21.64 -10.49
N VAL A 109 -0.98 -21.72 -11.71
CA VAL A 109 -2.23 -21.02 -12.08
C VAL A 109 -3.42 -21.57 -11.28
N ASP A 110 -3.60 -22.89 -11.28
CA ASP A 110 -4.71 -23.54 -10.58
C ASP A 110 -4.59 -23.36 -9.05
N TYR A 111 -3.36 -23.33 -8.52
CA TYR A 111 -3.10 -23.02 -7.12
C TYR A 111 -3.51 -21.58 -6.80
N PHE A 112 -3.05 -20.61 -7.58
CA PHE A 112 -3.35 -19.20 -7.34
C PHE A 112 -4.85 -18.91 -7.41
N GLU A 113 -5.54 -19.43 -8.43
CA GLU A 113 -7.00 -19.32 -8.55
C GLU A 113 -7.71 -19.83 -7.30
N LYS A 114 -7.32 -21.01 -6.79
CA LYS A 114 -7.88 -21.58 -5.55
C LYS A 114 -7.61 -20.72 -4.31
N GLU A 115 -6.43 -20.14 -4.19
CA GLU A 115 -6.11 -19.26 -3.07
C GLU A 115 -6.91 -17.96 -3.13
N VAL A 116 -7.07 -17.37 -4.31
CA VAL A 116 -7.90 -16.17 -4.51
C VAL A 116 -9.37 -16.46 -4.15
N HIS A 117 -9.92 -17.60 -4.58
CA HIS A 117 -11.29 -17.99 -4.20
C HIS A 117 -11.43 -18.25 -2.70
N SER A 118 -10.42 -18.85 -2.08
CA SER A 118 -10.41 -19.07 -0.63
C SER A 118 -10.35 -17.75 0.13
N PHE A 119 -9.51 -16.81 -0.32
CA PHE A 119 -9.42 -15.45 0.23
C PHE A 119 -10.74 -14.70 0.07
N LEU A 120 -11.34 -14.75 -1.13
CA LEU A 120 -12.62 -14.10 -1.40
C LEU A 120 -13.73 -14.63 -0.48
N ALA A 121 -13.80 -15.94 -0.25
CA ALA A 121 -14.79 -16.55 0.64
C ALA A 121 -14.65 -16.07 2.09
N ASP A 122 -13.43 -15.79 2.54
CA ASP A 122 -13.20 -15.17 3.85
C ASP A 122 -13.56 -13.68 3.83
N PHE A 123 -13.19 -12.95 2.79
CA PHE A 123 -13.45 -11.52 2.65
C PHE A 123 -14.94 -11.19 2.54
N GLN A 124 -15.72 -12.06 1.88
CA GLN A 124 -17.17 -11.97 1.77
C GLN A 124 -17.92 -12.11 3.11
N LYS A 125 -17.25 -12.55 4.18
CA LYS A 125 -17.84 -12.58 5.53
C LYS A 125 -17.88 -11.19 6.17
N ILE A 126 -17.11 -10.25 5.65
CA ILE A 126 -16.90 -8.91 6.23
C ILE A 126 -17.54 -7.84 5.36
N THR A 127 -17.41 -7.95 4.04
CA THR A 127 -17.98 -6.98 3.10
C THR A 127 -18.54 -7.66 1.86
N SER A 128 -19.45 -6.97 1.16
CA SER A 128 -19.91 -7.39 -0.16
C SER A 128 -18.77 -7.26 -1.17
N ALA A 129 -18.20 -8.40 -1.54
CA ALA A 129 -17.09 -8.50 -2.48
C ALA A 129 -17.39 -9.54 -3.57
N ARG A 130 -16.83 -9.34 -4.76
CA ARG A 130 -16.85 -10.34 -5.85
C ARG A 130 -15.58 -10.28 -6.68
N LEU A 131 -15.25 -11.41 -7.29
CA LEU A 131 -14.16 -11.50 -8.25
C LEU A 131 -14.59 -10.86 -9.57
N LEU A 132 -13.68 -10.11 -10.19
CA LEU A 132 -13.87 -9.58 -11.54
C LEU A 132 -13.43 -10.62 -12.58
N GLU A 133 -14.13 -10.64 -13.71
CA GLU A 133 -13.83 -11.55 -14.81
C GLU A 133 -13.67 -10.81 -16.15
N TYR A 134 -12.74 -11.27 -16.98
CA TYR A 134 -12.61 -10.88 -18.37
C TYR A 134 -12.62 -9.35 -18.61
N GLN A 135 -13.67 -8.81 -19.25
CA GLN A 135 -13.81 -7.39 -19.58
C GLN A 135 -13.69 -6.50 -18.35
N GLU A 136 -14.17 -6.95 -17.20
CA GLU A 136 -14.12 -6.16 -15.97
C GLU A 136 -12.68 -5.96 -15.49
N ILE A 137 -11.81 -6.95 -15.72
CA ILE A 137 -10.38 -6.82 -15.45
C ILE A 137 -9.78 -5.75 -16.39
N MET A 138 -10.13 -5.80 -17.68
CA MET A 138 -9.65 -4.81 -18.64
C MET A 138 -10.11 -3.40 -18.32
N ASP A 139 -11.36 -3.22 -17.92
CA ASP A 139 -11.93 -1.92 -17.56
C ASP A 139 -11.15 -1.30 -16.38
N VAL A 140 -10.82 -2.10 -15.35
CA VAL A 140 -10.00 -1.63 -14.22
C VAL A 140 -8.59 -1.25 -14.69
N LEU A 141 -7.93 -2.09 -15.49
CA LEU A 141 -6.55 -1.83 -15.94
C LEU A 141 -6.45 -0.64 -16.90
N SER A 142 -7.45 -0.48 -17.77
CA SER A 142 -7.61 0.69 -18.64
C SER A 142 -7.69 1.96 -17.78
N PHE A 143 -8.53 1.97 -16.75
CA PHE A 143 -8.61 3.11 -15.84
C PHE A 143 -7.30 3.33 -15.08
N SER A 144 -6.66 2.28 -14.57
CA SER A 144 -5.36 2.39 -13.88
C SER A 144 -4.29 3.05 -14.77
N LEU A 145 -4.37 2.87 -16.09
CA LEU A 145 -3.38 3.33 -17.05
C LEU A 145 -3.69 4.74 -17.60
N SER A 146 -4.95 5.02 -17.94
CA SER A 146 -5.36 6.24 -18.67
C SER A 146 -6.44 7.07 -17.96
N MET A 147 -6.86 6.71 -16.74
CA MET A 147 -8.01 7.30 -16.04
C MET A 147 -9.34 7.16 -16.81
N GLY A 148 -9.45 6.09 -17.61
CA GLY A 148 -10.67 5.76 -18.35
C GLY A 148 -10.82 6.51 -19.68
N ASP A 149 -9.81 7.28 -20.10
CA ASP A 149 -9.81 7.98 -21.38
C ASP A 149 -9.82 7.01 -22.57
N ASP A 150 -9.30 5.79 -22.39
CA ASP A 150 -9.24 4.76 -23.43
C ASP A 150 -9.75 3.40 -22.91
N ARG A 151 -10.93 2.98 -23.36
CA ARG A 151 -11.55 1.70 -23.00
C ARG A 151 -11.50 0.73 -24.18
N GLN A 152 -10.83 -0.39 -23.97
CA GLN A 152 -10.66 -1.44 -24.98
C GLN A 152 -11.67 -2.58 -24.76
N GLU A 153 -12.23 -3.10 -25.84
CA GLU A 153 -13.09 -4.30 -25.79
C GLU A 153 -12.24 -5.58 -25.70
N LEU A 154 -12.74 -6.56 -24.94
CA LEU A 154 -12.10 -7.85 -24.79
C LEU A 154 -12.02 -8.58 -26.14
N PRO A 155 -10.83 -8.99 -26.59
CA PRO A 155 -10.68 -9.77 -27.80
C PRO A 155 -11.12 -11.21 -27.58
N ASP A 156 -11.50 -11.89 -28.66
CA ASP A 156 -11.85 -13.32 -28.65
C ASP A 156 -10.74 -14.19 -28.02
N CYS A 157 -9.47 -13.80 -28.23
CA CYS A 157 -8.31 -14.42 -27.60
C CYS A 157 -7.69 -13.43 -26.61
N PRO A 158 -7.85 -13.61 -25.29
CA PRO A 158 -7.40 -12.66 -24.27
C PRO A 158 -5.89 -12.79 -24.00
N LEU A 159 -5.08 -12.54 -25.03
CA LEU A 159 -3.62 -12.47 -24.99
C LEU A 159 -3.13 -11.11 -25.48
N TYR A 160 -1.86 -10.79 -25.17
CA TYR A 160 -1.22 -9.52 -25.52
C TYR A 160 -1.93 -8.30 -24.92
N MET A 161 -2.32 -8.43 -23.66
CA MET A 161 -3.07 -7.41 -22.93
C MET A 161 -2.28 -6.12 -22.74
N ASP A 162 -0.96 -6.21 -22.65
CA ASP A 162 -0.04 -5.09 -22.67
C ASP A 162 -0.18 -4.24 -23.93
N ALA A 163 -0.09 -4.84 -25.10
CA ALA A 163 -0.23 -4.13 -26.37
C ALA A 163 -1.66 -3.61 -26.56
N LEU A 164 -2.67 -4.43 -26.27
CA LEU A 164 -4.07 -4.04 -26.43
C LEU A 164 -4.44 -2.84 -25.56
N LEU A 165 -4.11 -2.88 -24.25
CA LEU A 165 -4.48 -1.82 -23.32
C LEU A 165 -3.68 -0.53 -23.50
N SER A 166 -2.63 -0.53 -24.34
CA SER A 166 -1.78 0.64 -24.57
C SER A 166 -1.79 1.16 -26.00
N GLN A 167 -2.49 0.50 -26.93
CA GLN A 167 -2.42 0.79 -28.36
C GLN A 167 -2.85 2.22 -28.73
N ASP A 168 -3.84 2.77 -28.04
CA ASP A 168 -4.43 4.09 -28.32
C ASP A 168 -4.04 5.15 -27.28
N ILE A 169 -3.03 4.84 -26.43
CA ILE A 169 -2.56 5.76 -25.39
C ILE A 169 -1.22 6.36 -25.80
N ASP A 170 -1.18 7.69 -25.88
CA ASP A 170 0.06 8.43 -26.12
C ASP A 170 0.86 8.61 -24.83
N PHE A 171 1.98 7.92 -24.72
CA PHE A 171 2.93 8.04 -23.61
C PHE A 171 4.14 8.88 -24.00
N GLN A 172 4.37 9.96 -23.25
CA GLN A 172 5.56 10.77 -23.41
C GLN A 172 6.33 10.87 -22.09
N PHE A 173 7.62 10.55 -22.15
CA PHE A 173 8.54 10.68 -21.02
C PHE A 173 9.48 11.86 -21.24
N GLY A 174 9.30 12.93 -20.47
CA GLY A 174 10.11 14.15 -20.57
C GLY A 174 10.86 14.40 -19.26
N GLY A 175 12.19 14.39 -19.24
CA GLY A 175 12.95 14.55 -18.00
C GLY A 175 12.52 13.51 -16.95
N ASN A 176 11.94 13.96 -15.83
CA ASN A 176 11.30 13.09 -14.82
C ASN A 176 9.77 12.98 -14.96
N ASP A 177 9.16 13.78 -15.81
CA ASP A 177 7.73 13.82 -16.04
C ASP A 177 7.23 12.66 -16.91
N ILE A 178 5.94 12.39 -16.75
CA ILE A 178 5.16 11.45 -17.56
C ILE A 178 3.95 12.23 -18.06
N PHE A 179 3.67 12.11 -19.35
CA PHE A 179 2.45 12.61 -19.96
C PHE A 179 1.71 11.45 -20.59
N ILE A 180 0.40 11.41 -20.36
CA ILE A 180 -0.52 10.40 -20.87
C ILE A 180 -1.64 11.14 -21.59
N ASN A 181 -1.79 10.89 -22.89
CA ASN A 181 -2.75 11.59 -23.75
C ASN A 181 -2.64 13.12 -23.65
N GLY A 182 -1.41 13.63 -23.57
CA GLY A 182 -1.12 15.07 -23.44
C GLY A 182 -1.33 15.67 -22.04
N LYS A 183 -1.88 14.92 -21.08
CA LYS A 183 -2.05 15.35 -19.68
C LYS A 183 -0.83 14.94 -18.86
N ARG A 184 -0.32 15.84 -17.99
CA ARG A 184 0.79 15.54 -17.08
C ARG A 184 0.30 14.64 -15.94
N VAL A 185 1.03 13.59 -15.63
CA VAL A 185 0.78 12.78 -14.43
C VAL A 185 1.28 13.54 -13.20
N CYS A 186 0.39 13.77 -12.24
CA CYS A 186 0.74 14.25 -10.91
C CYS A 186 0.55 13.10 -9.92
N ALA A 187 1.59 12.78 -9.14
CA ALA A 187 1.51 11.78 -8.09
C ALA A 187 1.87 12.41 -6.74
N VAL A 188 1.08 12.10 -5.72
CA VAL A 188 1.29 12.57 -4.35
C VAL A 188 1.28 11.37 -3.42
N SER A 189 2.42 11.08 -2.83
CA SER A 189 2.60 9.94 -1.92
C SER A 189 2.31 10.35 -0.49
N LEU A 190 1.43 9.63 0.21
CA LEU A 190 1.25 9.79 1.65
C LEU A 190 2.30 8.96 2.41
N LEU A 191 2.77 9.49 3.53
CA LEU A 191 3.84 8.86 4.32
C LEU A 191 3.32 7.95 5.45
N ALA A 192 2.03 8.01 5.73
CA ALA A 192 1.38 7.18 6.75
C ALA A 192 -0.06 6.86 6.33
N PRO A 193 -0.59 5.68 6.72
CA PRO A 193 -2.01 5.37 6.58
C PRO A 193 -2.87 6.38 7.34
N TYR A 194 -3.99 6.79 6.76
CA TYR A 194 -4.93 7.75 7.37
C TYR A 194 -6.36 7.54 6.86
N GLU A 195 -7.35 8.09 7.56
CA GLU A 195 -8.75 8.12 7.13
C GLU A 195 -8.97 9.22 6.09
N LEU A 196 -9.37 8.85 4.88
CA LEU A 196 -9.34 9.75 3.72
C LEU A 196 -10.71 10.31 3.32
N ASP A 197 -11.77 10.08 4.10
CA ASP A 197 -13.14 10.49 3.74
C ASP A 197 -13.25 12.00 3.47
N GLU A 198 -12.64 12.83 4.32
CA GLU A 198 -12.60 14.27 4.09
C GLU A 198 -11.83 14.62 2.81
N VAL A 199 -10.72 13.94 2.54
CA VAL A 199 -9.91 14.16 1.33
C VAL A 199 -10.71 13.77 0.08
N TYR A 200 -11.38 12.61 0.09
CA TYR A 200 -12.23 12.16 -1.01
C TYR A 200 -13.39 13.11 -1.28
N SER A 201 -14.06 13.61 -0.23
CA SER A 201 -15.16 14.58 -0.40
C SER A 201 -14.72 15.86 -1.13
N ARG A 202 -13.45 16.27 -0.97
CA ARG A 202 -12.89 17.44 -1.65
C ARG A 202 -12.52 17.15 -3.10
N LEU A 203 -12.37 15.89 -3.49
CA LEU A 203 -11.96 15.44 -4.81
C LEU A 203 -13.13 14.91 -5.67
N GLU A 204 -14.37 14.93 -5.18
CA GLU A 204 -15.55 14.36 -5.88
C GLU A 204 -15.71 14.84 -7.33
N HIS A 205 -15.34 16.09 -7.61
CA HIS A 205 -15.45 16.74 -8.91
C HIS A 205 -14.29 16.46 -9.87
N MET A 206 -13.35 15.58 -9.50
CA MET A 206 -12.13 15.30 -10.27
C MET A 206 -12.00 13.82 -10.56
N THR A 207 -11.41 13.45 -11.69
CA THR A 207 -11.04 12.05 -11.94
C THR A 207 -9.67 11.76 -11.34
N TYR A 208 -9.59 10.73 -10.51
CA TYR A 208 -8.34 10.33 -9.88
C TYR A 208 -8.30 8.84 -9.58
N ARG A 209 -7.09 8.39 -9.26
CA ARG A 209 -6.86 7.09 -8.65
C ARG A 209 -6.11 7.25 -7.35
N HIS A 210 -6.55 6.55 -6.32
CA HIS A 210 -5.79 6.42 -5.09
C HIS A 210 -5.39 4.94 -4.93
N THR A 211 -4.10 4.70 -4.73
CA THR A 211 -3.55 3.34 -4.65
C THR A 211 -2.71 3.18 -3.40
N ARG A 212 -3.10 2.24 -2.56
CA ARG A 212 -2.26 1.68 -1.49
C ARG A 212 -1.69 0.36 -1.96
N ARG A 213 -0.43 0.10 -1.67
CA ARG A 213 0.23 -1.15 -2.05
C ARG A 213 1.07 -1.67 -0.90
N LEU A 214 1.00 -2.98 -0.69
CA LEU A 214 1.82 -3.69 0.29
C LEU A 214 2.52 -4.86 -0.39
N LEU A 215 3.84 -4.77 -0.54
CA LEU A 215 4.67 -5.94 -0.91
C LEU A 215 4.84 -6.76 0.36
N LEU A 216 4.32 -7.98 0.41
CA LEU A 216 4.14 -8.74 1.66
C LEU A 216 5.36 -9.57 2.04
N PHE A 217 5.66 -9.59 3.34
CA PHE A 217 6.82 -10.23 3.95
C PHE A 217 6.31 -11.08 5.12
N ASN A 218 6.87 -12.27 5.29
CA ASN A 218 6.67 -12.96 6.57
C ASN A 218 7.47 -12.27 7.68
N GLU A 219 7.14 -12.57 8.93
CA GLU A 219 7.77 -11.94 10.10
C GLU A 219 9.31 -12.02 10.08
N LYS A 220 9.87 -13.15 9.66
CA LYS A 220 11.33 -13.36 9.59
C LYS A 220 11.98 -12.47 8.53
N GLU A 221 11.37 -12.39 7.35
CA GLU A 221 11.80 -11.53 6.25
C GLU A 221 11.71 -10.06 6.64
N ALA A 222 10.61 -9.67 7.28
CA ALA A 222 10.37 -8.30 7.72
C ALA A 222 11.42 -7.88 8.77
N LYS A 223 11.63 -8.68 9.81
CA LYS A 223 12.67 -8.41 10.83
C LYS A 223 14.06 -8.26 10.22
N ARG A 224 14.42 -9.14 9.27
CA ARG A 224 15.73 -9.07 8.61
C ARG A 224 15.92 -7.77 7.84
N ASP A 225 14.97 -7.41 6.99
CA ASP A 225 15.09 -6.22 6.13
C ASP A 225 14.97 -4.94 6.98
N PHE A 226 14.16 -4.96 8.03
CA PHE A 226 14.03 -3.85 8.98
C PHE A 226 15.32 -3.64 9.79
N LEU A 227 15.98 -4.70 10.25
CA LEU A 227 17.29 -4.62 10.89
C LEU A 227 18.37 -4.07 9.94
N LYS A 228 18.29 -4.40 8.65
CA LYS A 228 19.21 -3.85 7.63
C LYS A 228 19.01 -2.35 7.46
N TYR A 229 17.77 -1.90 7.41
CA TYR A 229 17.42 -0.48 7.29
C TYR A 229 17.83 0.33 8.53
N THR A 230 17.50 -0.18 9.72
CA THR A 230 17.75 0.50 11.01
C THR A 230 19.15 0.23 11.59
N GLY A 231 19.99 -0.57 10.92
CA GLY A 231 21.27 -1.04 11.47
C GLY A 231 22.26 0.06 11.84
N LYS A 232 22.15 1.24 11.21
CA LYS A 232 22.97 2.43 11.50
C LYS A 232 22.30 3.46 12.40
N TRP A 233 21.04 3.22 12.78
CA TRP A 233 20.29 4.14 13.64
C TRP A 233 20.76 4.02 15.07
N PHE A 234 20.93 5.16 15.74
CA PHE A 234 21.28 5.24 17.16
C PHE A 234 22.44 4.30 17.56
N PRO A 235 23.61 4.37 16.90
CA PRO A 235 24.66 3.34 16.98
C PRO A 235 25.18 3.09 18.40
N THR A 236 25.07 4.08 19.29
CA THR A 236 25.51 4.00 20.69
C THR A 236 24.35 4.03 21.70
N ARG A 237 23.09 4.09 21.24
CA ARG A 237 21.91 4.28 22.11
C ARG A 237 20.87 3.18 21.84
N SER A 238 21.16 1.97 22.31
CA SER A 238 20.31 0.79 22.12
C SER A 238 18.88 0.95 22.67
N VAL A 239 18.71 1.66 23.79
CA VAL A 239 17.39 1.93 24.38
C VAL A 239 16.55 2.83 23.47
N LEU A 240 17.10 3.94 22.97
CA LEU A 240 16.39 4.81 22.03
C LEU A 240 16.09 4.09 20.72
N ARG A 241 17.02 3.27 20.24
CA ARG A 241 16.77 2.43 19.06
C ARG A 241 15.55 1.55 19.30
N ARG A 242 15.52 0.81 20.41
CA ARG A 242 14.40 -0.05 20.76
C ARG A 242 13.09 0.74 20.79
N MET A 243 13.03 1.84 21.54
CA MET A 243 11.84 2.70 21.62
C MET A 243 11.38 3.24 20.26
N ALA A 244 12.31 3.59 19.37
CA ALA A 244 11.99 4.11 18.04
C ALA A 244 11.61 3.01 17.03
N THR A 245 11.79 1.74 17.38
CA THR A 245 11.55 0.60 16.49
C THR A 245 10.53 -0.41 17.00
N ASP A 246 10.14 -0.31 18.27
CA ASP A 246 9.09 -1.13 18.86
C ASP A 246 7.77 -0.89 18.10
N ASP A 247 6.94 -1.92 18.04
CA ASP A 247 5.59 -1.93 17.43
C ASP A 247 5.51 -1.65 15.91
N ILE A 248 6.64 -1.48 15.20
CA ILE A 248 6.63 -1.32 13.72
C ILE A 248 6.31 -2.63 12.99
N ILE A 249 6.78 -3.77 13.51
CA ILE A 249 6.52 -5.09 12.91
C ILE A 249 5.26 -5.66 13.53
N SER A 250 4.29 -6.02 12.71
CA SER A 250 2.97 -6.48 13.13
C SER A 250 2.58 -7.80 12.42
N SER A 251 1.29 -8.06 12.20
CA SER A 251 0.78 -9.29 11.56
C SER A 251 1.00 -9.29 10.05
N TYR A 252 0.66 -8.22 9.37
CA TYR A 252 0.94 -8.01 7.95
C TYR A 252 2.10 -7.03 7.81
N ASN A 253 3.21 -7.49 7.24
CA ASN A 253 4.42 -6.68 7.12
C ASN A 253 4.81 -6.52 5.67
N GLY A 254 5.37 -5.38 5.33
CA GLY A 254 5.83 -5.19 3.98
C GLY A 254 6.35 -3.80 3.66
N TYR A 255 6.70 -3.65 2.38
CA TYR A 255 6.94 -2.33 1.81
C TYR A 255 5.60 -1.73 1.42
N TYR A 256 5.25 -0.65 2.12
CA TYR A 256 4.00 0.06 1.95
C TYR A 256 4.20 1.33 1.13
N THR A 257 3.27 1.59 0.21
CA THR A 257 3.15 2.85 -0.51
C THR A 257 1.69 3.26 -0.55
N ASP A 258 1.43 4.55 -0.45
CA ASP A 258 0.09 5.15 -0.51
C ASP A 258 0.20 6.37 -1.43
N THR A 259 -0.57 6.41 -2.50
CA THR A 259 -0.36 7.40 -3.56
C THR A 259 -1.66 7.79 -4.24
N PHE A 260 -1.91 9.10 -4.30
CA PHE A 260 -2.90 9.68 -5.21
C PHE A 260 -2.25 9.97 -6.57
N LEU A 261 -2.95 9.65 -7.65
CA LEU A 261 -2.55 9.90 -9.03
C LEU A 261 -3.64 10.69 -9.75
N PHE A 262 -3.22 11.70 -10.49
CA PHE A 262 -4.07 12.58 -11.29
C PHE A 262 -3.46 12.78 -12.68
N HIS A 263 -4.32 12.94 -13.70
CA HIS A 263 -3.91 13.35 -15.04
C HIS A 263 -4.39 14.79 -15.26
N LEU A 264 -3.45 15.74 -15.29
CA LEU A 264 -3.75 17.17 -15.27
C LEU A 264 -3.35 17.84 -16.58
N ASP A 265 -4.21 18.70 -17.09
CA ASP A 265 -3.83 19.62 -18.16
C ASP A 265 -2.75 20.59 -17.65
N GLN A 266 -1.84 20.99 -18.53
CA GLN A 266 -0.74 21.90 -18.18
C GLN A 266 -1.22 23.20 -17.53
N ALA A 267 -2.38 23.72 -17.94
CA ALA A 267 -2.97 24.93 -17.36
C ALA A 267 -3.47 24.76 -15.92
N ASN A 268 -3.79 23.52 -15.52
CA ASN A 268 -4.40 23.20 -14.22
C ASN A 268 -3.39 22.62 -13.23
N ASP A 269 -2.19 22.23 -13.67
CA ASP A 269 -1.21 21.54 -12.84
C ASP A 269 -0.77 22.33 -11.59
N GLU A 270 -0.29 23.57 -11.75
CA GLU A 270 0.15 24.41 -10.62
C GLU A 270 -1.01 24.80 -9.68
N PRO A 271 -2.17 25.29 -10.18
CA PRO A 271 -3.33 25.57 -9.32
C PRO A 271 -3.82 24.35 -8.54
N PHE A 272 -3.86 23.18 -9.19
CA PHE A 272 -4.30 21.94 -8.56
C PHE A 272 -3.33 21.50 -7.46
N ARG A 273 -2.02 21.54 -7.73
CA ARG A 273 -1.01 21.19 -6.72
C ARG A 273 -1.18 22.04 -5.47
N ALA A 274 -1.32 23.36 -5.63
CA ALA A 274 -1.53 24.27 -4.50
C ALA A 274 -2.82 23.96 -3.73
N PHE A 275 -3.92 23.66 -4.44
CA PHE A 275 -5.18 23.24 -3.83
C PHE A 275 -5.02 21.94 -3.02
N PHE A 276 -4.44 20.90 -3.63
CA PHE A 276 -4.39 19.59 -3.01
C PHE A 276 -3.42 19.56 -1.83
N THR A 277 -2.30 20.28 -1.90
CA THR A 277 -1.39 20.44 -0.76
C THR A 277 -2.07 21.18 0.40
N ASP A 278 -2.89 22.20 0.14
CA ASP A 278 -3.67 22.88 1.21
C ASP A 278 -4.70 21.95 1.85
N VAL A 279 -5.34 21.06 1.07
CA VAL A 279 -6.25 20.03 1.61
C VAL A 279 -5.49 19.09 2.56
N LEU A 280 -4.33 18.58 2.14
CA LEU A 280 -3.51 17.66 2.95
C LEU A 280 -2.91 18.35 4.18
N ASP A 281 -2.44 19.59 4.04
CA ASP A 281 -1.88 20.39 5.14
C ASP A 281 -2.93 20.64 6.23
N ARG A 282 -4.19 20.94 5.84
CA ARG A 282 -5.31 21.12 6.80
C ARG A 282 -5.71 19.83 7.49
N ALA A 283 -5.52 18.69 6.84
CA ALA A 283 -5.70 17.37 7.43
C ALA A 283 -4.47 16.91 8.24
N TYR A 284 -3.41 17.75 8.33
CA TYR A 284 -2.14 17.44 9.00
C TYR A 284 -1.45 16.18 8.45
N LEU A 285 -1.63 15.91 7.16
CA LEU A 285 -1.09 14.71 6.53
C LEU A 285 0.34 14.92 6.04
N PRO A 286 1.28 14.03 6.38
CA PRO A 286 2.62 14.06 5.80
C PRO A 286 2.59 13.46 4.39
N TYR A 287 3.04 14.24 3.40
CA TYR A 287 3.06 13.82 1.99
C TYR A 287 4.33 14.24 1.25
N ILE A 288 4.53 13.65 0.07
CA ILE A 288 5.54 14.03 -0.92
C ILE A 288 4.84 14.24 -2.26
N VAL A 289 5.03 15.42 -2.87
CA VAL A 289 4.69 15.63 -4.29
C VAL A 289 5.82 15.03 -5.13
N GLU A 290 5.51 13.98 -5.89
CA GLU A 290 6.52 13.18 -6.58
C GLU A 290 6.95 13.83 -7.89
N GLU A 291 8.14 14.43 -7.88
CA GLU A 291 8.76 14.96 -9.10
C GLU A 291 9.96 14.12 -9.53
N TYR A 292 10.86 13.80 -8.60
CA TYR A 292 12.08 13.07 -8.92
C TYR A 292 11.85 11.57 -9.13
N ASN A 293 11.00 10.94 -8.29
CA ASN A 293 10.72 9.51 -8.36
C ASN A 293 9.43 9.17 -9.12
N LEU A 294 8.80 10.15 -9.76
CA LEU A 294 7.47 10.02 -10.40
C LEU A 294 7.34 8.75 -11.25
N LYS A 295 8.31 8.47 -12.12
CA LYS A 295 8.32 7.25 -12.96
C LYS A 295 8.25 5.97 -12.14
N LYS A 296 9.06 5.86 -11.08
CA LYS A 296 9.06 4.67 -10.22
C LYS A 296 7.73 4.54 -9.48
N VAL A 297 7.20 5.65 -8.97
CA VAL A 297 5.95 5.69 -8.22
C VAL A 297 4.77 5.32 -9.11
N PHE A 298 4.67 5.93 -10.30
CA PHE A 298 3.65 5.60 -11.30
C PHE A 298 3.65 4.10 -11.60
N TRP A 299 4.81 3.56 -11.97
CA TRP A 299 4.93 2.13 -12.28
C TRP A 299 4.62 1.22 -11.10
N GLY A 300 5.03 1.60 -9.88
CA GLY A 300 4.77 0.80 -8.68
C GLY A 300 3.28 0.68 -8.34
N ASN A 301 2.50 1.71 -8.68
CA ASN A 301 1.06 1.74 -8.45
C ASN A 301 0.25 1.02 -9.53
N LEU A 302 0.85 0.57 -10.64
CA LEU A 302 0.13 -0.25 -11.62
C LEU A 302 0.05 -1.72 -11.16
N PRO A 303 -1.12 -2.36 -11.29
CA PRO A 303 -1.29 -3.76 -10.95
C PRO A 303 -0.26 -4.64 -11.64
N GLY A 304 0.44 -5.45 -10.85
CA GLY A 304 1.42 -6.40 -11.37
C GLY A 304 2.84 -5.88 -11.55
N LEU A 305 3.09 -4.56 -11.47
CA LEU A 305 4.44 -3.98 -11.50
C LEU A 305 5.08 -3.90 -10.10
N TYR A 306 5.16 -5.05 -9.43
CA TYR A 306 5.58 -5.15 -8.03
C TYR A 306 7.06 -4.83 -7.76
N LEU A 307 7.93 -4.85 -8.78
CA LEU A 307 9.35 -4.51 -8.62
C LEU A 307 9.63 -3.01 -8.64
N ALA A 308 8.68 -2.20 -9.14
CA ALA A 308 8.81 -0.75 -9.15
C ALA A 308 8.52 -0.18 -7.75
N ASN A 309 9.23 0.90 -7.39
CA ASN A 309 9.11 1.57 -6.09
C ASN A 309 9.22 0.64 -4.86
N ALA A 310 10.11 -0.36 -4.91
CA ALA A 310 10.26 -1.40 -3.89
C ALA A 310 11.34 -1.08 -2.83
N ASP A 311 11.54 0.21 -2.54
CA ASP A 311 12.53 0.70 -1.57
C ASP A 311 11.97 1.51 -0.37
N PRO A 312 10.66 1.51 -0.01
CA PRO A 312 10.20 2.21 1.19
C PRO A 312 10.62 1.45 2.48
N PRO A 313 10.58 2.09 3.65
CA PRO A 313 10.76 1.38 4.92
C PRO A 313 9.66 0.33 5.12
N ILE A 314 9.93 -0.64 6.00
CA ILE A 314 8.91 -1.62 6.39
C ILE A 314 7.85 -0.97 7.25
N THR A 315 6.60 -1.26 6.93
CA THR A 315 5.41 -0.93 7.72
C THR A 315 4.68 -2.21 8.07
N GLY A 316 4.19 -2.29 9.30
CA GLY A 316 3.35 -3.35 9.82
C GLY A 316 1.91 -2.88 9.99
N PHE A 317 0.96 -3.77 9.71
CA PHE A 317 -0.47 -3.61 9.96
C PHE A 317 -0.96 -4.78 10.81
N GLN A 318 -1.78 -4.51 11.82
CA GLN A 318 -2.31 -5.54 12.70
C GLN A 318 -3.44 -6.31 12.01
N ASP A 319 -4.26 -5.60 11.24
CA ASP A 319 -5.34 -6.15 10.44
C ASP A 319 -5.33 -5.58 9.02
N LEU A 320 -5.88 -6.32 8.05
CA LEU A 320 -6.01 -5.81 6.68
C LEU A 320 -6.98 -4.61 6.59
N ALA A 321 -7.91 -4.46 7.51
CA ALA A 321 -8.79 -3.28 7.58
C ALA A 321 -8.01 -1.96 7.69
N GLU A 322 -6.83 -1.96 8.32
CA GLU A 322 -5.96 -0.77 8.42
C GLU A 322 -5.32 -0.39 7.08
N PHE A 323 -5.22 -1.35 6.15
CA PHE A 323 -4.72 -1.15 4.80
C PHE A 323 -5.84 -0.82 3.80
N LEU A 324 -6.98 -1.50 3.92
CA LEU A 324 -8.13 -1.35 3.03
C LEU A 324 -8.89 -0.03 3.28
N HIS A 325 -9.79 0.34 2.36
CA HIS A 325 -10.82 1.34 2.67
C HIS A 325 -11.88 0.74 3.58
N ALA A 326 -11.59 0.77 4.87
CA ALA A 326 -12.51 0.44 5.94
C ALA A 326 -12.47 1.55 7.00
N HIS A 327 -13.61 1.89 7.57
CA HIS A 327 -13.69 2.78 8.72
C HIS A 327 -13.58 1.95 9.99
N ILE A 328 -12.56 2.22 10.79
CA ILE A 328 -12.32 1.49 12.04
C ILE A 328 -12.96 2.29 13.17
N GLU A 329 -14.01 1.75 13.77
CA GLU A 329 -14.67 2.37 14.92
C GLU A 329 -13.74 2.31 16.14
N VAL A 330 -13.08 3.42 16.43
CA VAL A 330 -12.34 3.56 17.68
C VAL A 330 -13.35 3.72 18.80
N GLN A 331 -13.55 2.67 19.61
CA GLN A 331 -14.21 2.82 20.90
C GLN A 331 -13.39 3.81 21.73
N LYS A 332 -13.87 5.05 21.84
CA LYS A 332 -13.38 5.97 22.85
C LYS A 332 -13.76 5.40 24.20
N GLU A 333 -12.90 4.57 24.76
CA GLU A 333 -12.84 4.44 26.20
C GLU A 333 -12.53 5.84 26.73
N ASN A 334 -13.57 6.55 27.17
CA ASN A 334 -13.43 7.66 28.09
C ASN A 334 -12.95 7.08 29.44
N GLU A 335 -11.76 6.48 29.46
CA GLU A 335 -11.06 6.32 30.72
C GLU A 335 -10.54 7.71 31.08
N ASP A 336 -11.29 8.40 31.92
CA ASP A 336 -10.83 9.63 32.55
C ASP A 336 -9.63 9.26 33.44
N VAL A 337 -8.44 9.32 32.84
CA VAL A 337 -7.16 8.98 33.48
C VAL A 337 -6.97 9.82 34.74
N LEU A 338 -7.57 11.02 34.79
CA LEU A 338 -7.55 11.89 35.97
C LEU A 338 -8.44 11.33 37.09
N GLU A 339 -9.61 10.77 36.77
CA GLU A 339 -10.52 10.20 37.76
C GLU A 339 -9.96 8.90 38.37
N LYS A 340 -9.25 8.08 37.58
CA LYS A 340 -8.48 6.93 38.13
C LYS A 340 -7.29 7.39 38.98
N ALA A 341 -6.60 8.46 38.59
CA ALA A 341 -5.47 9.01 39.34
C ALA A 341 -5.91 9.61 40.68
N GLU A 342 -7.02 10.36 40.71
CA GLU A 342 -7.59 10.91 41.96
C GLU A 342 -8.01 9.80 42.92
N ASN A 343 -8.63 8.72 42.41
CA ASN A 343 -9.07 7.59 43.21
C ASN A 343 -7.93 6.64 43.65
N SER A 344 -6.70 6.85 43.18
CA SER A 344 -5.52 6.05 43.54
C SER A 344 -4.46 6.81 44.36
N LEU A 345 -4.74 8.08 44.69
CA LEU A 345 -3.93 8.83 45.66
C LEU A 345 -4.15 8.25 47.06
N ILE A 346 -3.08 7.72 47.65
CA ILE A 346 -3.05 7.34 49.07
C ILE A 346 -2.66 8.59 49.85
N ASP A 347 -3.56 9.06 50.72
CA ASP A 347 -3.25 10.14 51.68
C ASP A 347 -2.16 9.67 52.65
N VAL A 348 -0.92 10.07 52.38
CA VAL A 348 0.18 9.89 53.33
C VAL A 348 0.22 11.13 54.20
N ASN A 349 -0.38 11.04 55.40
CA ASN A 349 -0.15 12.04 56.45
C ASN A 349 1.31 11.92 56.90
N VAL A 350 2.15 12.83 56.40
CA VAL A 350 3.48 13.06 56.95
C VAL A 350 3.30 14.00 58.14
N GLU A 351 3.30 13.45 59.35
CA GLU A 351 3.49 14.25 60.56
C GLU A 351 4.91 14.82 60.53
N VAL A 352 5.03 16.08 60.12
CA VAL A 352 6.26 16.84 60.26
C VAL A 352 6.41 17.20 61.74
N GLN A 353 7.11 16.36 62.50
CA GLN A 353 7.63 16.80 63.80
C GLN A 353 8.72 17.84 63.55
N GLU A 354 8.49 19.03 64.10
CA GLU A 354 9.45 20.13 64.16
C GLU A 354 10.68 19.72 64.97
N ASP A 355 11.76 19.33 64.30
CA ASP A 355 13.12 19.38 64.86
C ASP A 355 13.83 20.61 64.28
N ILE A 356 13.62 21.76 64.91
CA ILE A 356 14.48 22.94 64.81
C ILE A 356 15.16 23.11 66.18
N GLU A 357 16.44 23.49 66.14
CA GLU A 357 17.41 23.67 67.25
C GLU A 357 18.17 22.36 67.55
N ASP A 358 19.48 22.24 67.36
CA ASP A 358 20.58 23.18 67.57
C ASP A 358 21.79 22.63 66.82
N HIS A 359 22.49 23.43 66.01
CA HIS A 359 23.96 23.41 65.98
C HIS A 359 24.46 24.68 65.29
N ALA A 360 24.80 25.63 66.17
CA ALA A 360 25.50 26.86 65.86
C ALA A 360 26.86 26.60 65.17
N TYR A 361 27.17 27.50 64.22
CA TYR A 361 28.48 28.11 63.99
C TYR A 361 29.73 27.41 64.53
N GLU A 362 30.51 26.81 63.63
CA GLU A 362 31.97 26.99 63.50
C GLU A 362 32.26 26.87 61.99
N GLY A 363 32.80 27.85 61.26
CA GLY A 363 34.00 28.62 61.56
C GLY A 363 35.04 28.27 60.49
N VAL A 364 35.09 29.06 59.42
CA VAL A 364 36.19 29.04 58.43
C VAL A 364 37.50 29.37 59.16
N ASN A 365 38.55 28.56 58.95
CA ASN A 365 39.92 29.07 58.87
C ASN A 365 40.92 28.05 58.27
N ALA A 366 41.74 28.60 57.36
CA ALA A 366 43.04 28.19 56.85
C ALA A 366 43.13 26.97 55.90
#